data_AF-A0A853F3L5-F1
#
_entry.id   AF-A0A853F3L5-F1
#
_cell.length_a   1.000
_cell.length_b   1.000
_cell.length_c   1.000
_cell.angle_alpha   90.00
_cell.angle_beta   90.00
_cell.angle_gamma   90.00
#
_symmetry.space_group_name_H-M   'P 1'
#
loop_
_entity.id
_entity.type
_entity.pdbx_description
1 polymer ?
#
loop_
_entity_poly.entity_id
_entity_poly.type
_entity_poly.pdbx_seq_one_letter_code
_entity_poly.pdbx_strand_id
1 'polypeptide(L)'
;MKTLLLTILLLFSSTSFADSDKESEGKELHDESCIRCHTSSMYTRDNKKDSYAALRQQVSFCSQNFRTGWFPEEEKSVVDYLNKHYYKFK
;
A
#
# COMPACT_ATOMS: atom_id res chain seq x y z
N MET A 1 -25.01 46.97 19.20
CA MET A 1 -24.15 46.50 18.08
C MET A 1 -22.81 46.00 18.66
N LYS A 2 -22.85 44.91 19.44
CA LYS A 2 -21.65 44.24 20.02
C LYS A 2 -21.78 42.72 20.00
N THR A 3 -22.96 42.24 19.63
CA THR A 3 -23.26 40.88 19.21
C THR A 3 -22.83 40.74 17.75
N LEU A 4 -21.72 40.05 17.46
CA LEU A 4 -21.35 39.40 16.17
C LEU A 4 -19.83 39.33 15.92
N LEU A 5 -19.00 39.08 16.93
CA LEU A 5 -17.54 38.98 16.71
C LEU A 5 -16.85 37.85 17.47
N LEU A 6 -17.57 36.78 17.79
CA LEU A 6 -17.00 35.58 18.43
C LEU A 6 -17.45 34.26 17.80
N THR A 7 -17.77 34.28 16.50
CA THR A 7 -18.20 33.11 15.70
C THR A 7 -17.10 32.60 14.77
N ILE A 8 -15.85 32.51 15.24
CA ILE A 8 -14.77 31.84 14.48
C ILE A 8 -14.10 30.84 15.43
N LEU A 9 -14.88 29.84 15.85
CA LEU A 9 -14.33 28.62 16.43
C LEU A 9 -14.01 27.68 15.25
N LEU A 10 -12.79 27.85 14.74
CA LEU A 10 -11.92 26.82 14.14
C LEU A 10 -12.61 25.52 13.69
N LEU A 11 -13.11 25.52 12.46
CA LEU A 11 -13.26 24.30 11.68
C LEU A 11 -11.88 23.94 11.11
N PHE A 12 -11.04 23.30 11.93
CA PHE A 12 -9.93 22.51 11.41
C PHE A 12 -10.54 21.23 10.81
N SER A 13 -10.92 21.30 9.53
CA SER A 13 -11.23 20.11 8.76
C SER A 13 -9.95 19.29 8.60
N SER A 14 -9.82 18.21 9.36
CA SER A 14 -8.76 17.22 9.17
C SER A 14 -8.89 16.62 7.78
N THR A 15 -7.98 16.99 6.89
CA THR A 15 -7.80 16.35 5.59
C THR A 15 -7.29 14.93 5.84
N SER A 16 -8.17 13.93 5.70
CA SER A 16 -7.79 12.51 5.81
C SER A 16 -6.94 12.10 4.60
N PHE A 17 -5.62 12.06 4.76
CA PHE A 17 -4.66 11.58 3.75
C PHE A 17 -4.51 10.05 3.78
N ALA A 18 -5.61 9.31 3.76
CA ALA A 18 -5.57 7.85 3.93
C ALA A 18 -4.95 7.07 2.75
N ASP A 19 -4.73 7.71 1.60
CA ASP A 19 -4.30 7.04 0.37
C ASP A 19 -2.79 7.19 0.09
N SER A 20 -2.20 8.35 0.40
CA SER A 20 -0.75 8.54 0.35
C SER A 20 -0.03 7.68 1.37
N ASP A 21 -0.61 7.54 2.56
CA ASP A 21 0.01 6.84 3.67
C ASP A 21 0.09 5.33 3.40
N LYS A 22 -0.95 4.75 2.77
CA LYS A 22 -0.98 3.34 2.36
C LYS A 22 0.00 3.01 1.25
N GLU A 23 0.20 3.94 0.31
CA GLU A 23 1.19 3.71 -0.75
C GLU A 23 2.61 3.74 -0.22
N SER A 24 2.89 4.65 0.72
CA SER A 24 4.16 4.69 1.45
C SER A 24 4.39 3.42 2.27
N GLU A 25 3.38 2.97 3.03
CA GLU A 25 3.43 1.74 3.82
C GLU A 25 3.69 0.50 2.95
N GLY A 26 2.93 0.34 1.86
CA GLY A 26 3.11 -0.79 0.94
C GLY A 26 4.50 -0.83 0.30
N LYS A 27 5.08 0.34 0.02
CA LYS A 27 6.47 0.44 -0.47
C LYS A 27 7.48 0.06 0.61
N GLU A 28 7.33 0.55 1.83
CA GLU A 28 8.24 0.27 2.95
C GLU A 28 8.29 -1.22 3.25
N LEU A 29 7.11 -1.84 3.45
CA LEU A 29 6.97 -3.27 3.67
C LEU A 29 7.55 -4.11 2.52
N HIS A 30 7.31 -3.67 1.27
CA HIS A 30 7.90 -4.28 0.09
C HIS A 30 9.44 -4.23 0.12
N ASP A 31 10.03 -3.07 0.42
CA ASP A 31 11.47 -2.85 0.39
C ASP A 31 12.18 -3.66 1.49
N GLU A 32 11.57 -3.76 2.67
CA GLU A 32 12.11 -4.51 3.81
C GLU A 32 12.05 -6.03 3.63
N SER A 33 11.05 -6.53 2.89
CA SER A 33 10.76 -7.97 2.82
C SER A 33 10.99 -8.59 1.45
N CYS A 34 10.49 -7.98 0.38
CA CYS A 34 10.42 -8.60 -0.95
C CYS A 34 11.73 -8.46 -1.73
N ILE A 35 12.38 -7.30 -1.66
CA ILE A 35 13.61 -7.01 -2.40
C ILE A 35 14.87 -7.00 -1.53
N ARG A 36 14.79 -7.53 -0.30
CA ARG A 36 15.95 -7.68 0.58
C ARG A 36 17.02 -8.60 0.00
N CYS A 37 16.59 -9.63 -0.75
CA CYS A 37 17.48 -10.65 -1.33
C CYS A 37 17.39 -10.71 -2.86
N HIS A 38 16.35 -10.14 -3.48
CA HIS A 38 16.11 -10.17 -4.92
C HIS A 38 15.88 -8.76 -5.45
N THR A 39 16.11 -8.55 -6.76
CA THR A 39 15.82 -7.26 -7.39
C THR A 39 14.39 -7.21 -7.94
N SER A 40 13.93 -6.01 -8.28
CA SER A 40 12.60 -5.78 -8.88
C SER A 40 12.38 -6.47 -10.25
N SER A 41 13.44 -7.03 -10.86
CA SER A 41 13.36 -7.83 -12.10
C SER A 41 12.35 -9.00 -12.03
N MET A 42 12.07 -9.52 -10.82
CA MET A 42 11.10 -10.59 -10.62
C MET A 42 9.65 -10.21 -10.96
N TYR A 43 9.33 -8.91 -10.98
CA TYR A 43 7.99 -8.40 -11.32
C TYR A 43 7.80 -8.19 -12.84
N THR A 44 8.89 -8.18 -13.61
CA THR A 44 8.88 -7.90 -15.05
C THR A 44 9.27 -9.10 -15.92
N ARG A 45 9.61 -10.25 -15.32
CA ARG A 45 9.94 -11.49 -16.03
C ARG A 45 8.74 -12.09 -16.78
N ASP A 46 9.03 -12.94 -17.76
CA ASP A 46 8.03 -13.57 -18.67
C ASP A 46 6.94 -14.39 -17.95
N ASN A 47 7.20 -14.85 -16.73
CA ASN A 47 6.25 -15.60 -15.89
C ASN A 47 5.72 -14.78 -14.70
N LYS A 48 5.46 -13.49 -14.90
CA LYS A 48 4.78 -12.64 -13.91
C LYS A 48 3.30 -13.01 -13.80
N LYS A 49 2.66 -12.62 -12.70
CA LYS A 49 1.21 -12.80 -12.51
C LYS A 49 0.41 -12.07 -13.59
N ASP A 50 -0.78 -12.58 -13.87
CA ASP A 50 -1.66 -12.16 -14.97
C ASP A 50 -2.97 -11.50 -14.49
N SER A 51 -3.22 -11.50 -13.16
CA SER A 51 -4.40 -10.90 -12.55
C SER A 51 -4.10 -10.37 -11.15
N TYR A 52 -4.92 -9.42 -10.70
CA TYR A 52 -4.84 -8.87 -9.35
C TYR A 52 -5.04 -9.95 -8.28
N ALA A 53 -5.95 -10.89 -8.52
CA ALA A 53 -6.19 -12.02 -7.62
C ALA A 53 -4.94 -12.92 -7.50
N ALA A 54 -4.29 -13.26 -8.62
CA ALA A 54 -3.07 -14.05 -8.61
C ALA A 54 -1.90 -13.31 -7.93
N LEU A 55 -1.80 -11.99 -8.11
CA LEU A 55 -0.82 -11.16 -7.41
C LEU A 55 -1.07 -11.16 -5.90
N ARG A 56 -2.32 -10.96 -5.48
CA ARG A 56 -2.71 -11.02 -4.06
C ARG A 56 -2.36 -12.36 -3.43
N GLN A 57 -2.68 -13.46 -4.11
CA GLN A 57 -2.36 -14.80 -3.64
C GLN A 57 -0.85 -15.02 -3.52
N GLN A 58 -0.06 -14.49 -4.47
CA GLN A 58 1.40 -14.55 -4.39
C GLN A 58 1.95 -13.77 -3.19
N VAL A 59 1.48 -12.54 -2.95
CA VAL A 59 1.92 -11.73 -1.80
C VAL A 59 1.58 -12.43 -0.49
N SER A 60 0.36 -12.95 -0.35
CA SER A 60 -0.05 -13.69 0.84
C SER A 60 0.77 -14.97 1.05
N PHE A 61 1.08 -15.69 -0.03
CA PHE A 61 1.99 -16.84 0.04
C PHE A 61 3.38 -16.42 0.53
N CYS A 62 3.96 -15.35 -0.02
CA CYS A 62 5.26 -14.84 0.41
C CYS A 62 5.24 -14.41 1.89
N SER A 63 4.25 -13.61 2.28
CA SER A 63 4.02 -13.15 3.66
C SER A 63 4.05 -14.31 4.66
N GLN A 64 3.30 -15.37 4.37
CA GLN A 64 3.24 -16.57 5.23
C GLN A 64 4.56 -17.35 5.27
N ASN A 65 5.20 -17.57 4.11
CA ASN A 65 6.45 -18.33 4.05
C ASN A 65 7.62 -17.61 4.73
N PHE A 66 7.66 -16.29 4.63
CA PHE A 66 8.67 -15.45 5.28
C PHE A 66 8.25 -14.97 6.68
N ARG A 67 7.04 -15.34 7.13
CA ARG A 67 6.50 -15.02 8.46
C ARG A 67 6.62 -13.53 8.77
N THR A 68 6.23 -12.68 7.82
CA THR A 68 6.34 -11.22 7.96
C THR A 68 5.51 -10.68 9.12
N GLY A 69 4.44 -11.38 9.50
CA GLY A 69 3.54 -10.97 10.57
C GLY A 69 2.53 -9.91 10.14
N TRP A 70 2.42 -9.65 8.83
CA TRP A 70 1.53 -8.63 8.29
C TRP A 70 0.05 -8.93 8.53
N PHE A 71 -0.69 -7.89 8.89
CA PHE A 71 -2.14 -7.87 8.89
C PHE A 71 -2.68 -7.86 7.45
N PRO A 72 -3.96 -8.23 7.25
CA PRO A 72 -4.57 -8.25 5.91
C PRO A 72 -4.49 -6.92 5.15
N GLU A 73 -4.53 -5.79 5.86
CA GLU A 73 -4.44 -4.45 5.30
C GLU A 73 -3.03 -4.13 4.80
N GLU A 74 -1.99 -4.56 5.53
CA GLU A 74 -0.58 -4.44 5.14
C GLU A 74 -0.25 -5.33 3.93
N GLU A 75 -0.76 -6.58 3.90
CA GLU A 75 -0.66 -7.39 2.68
C GLU A 75 -1.31 -6.69 1.49
N LYS A 76 -2.47 -6.06 1.71
CA LYS A 76 -3.17 -5.31 0.66
C LYS A 76 -2.36 -4.10 0.20
N SER A 77 -1.75 -3.33 1.10
CA SER A 77 -0.96 -2.14 0.72
C SER A 77 0.24 -2.53 -0.16
N VAL A 78 0.90 -3.65 0.14
CA VAL A 78 1.97 -4.21 -0.71
C VAL A 78 1.44 -4.65 -2.08
N VAL A 79 0.29 -5.33 -2.13
CA VAL A 79 -0.35 -5.73 -3.41
C VAL A 79 -0.70 -4.50 -4.25
N ASP A 80 -1.26 -3.46 -3.62
CA ASP A 80 -1.64 -2.23 -4.29
C ASP A 80 -0.41 -1.48 -4.82
N TYR A 81 0.66 -1.39 -4.03
CA TYR A 81 1.95 -0.86 -4.45
C TYR A 81 2.49 -1.61 -5.68
N LEU A 82 2.57 -2.94 -5.60
CA LEU A 82 3.04 -3.77 -6.71
C LEU A 82 2.17 -3.61 -7.95
N ASN A 83 0.84 -3.56 -7.78
CA ASN A 83 -0.08 -3.38 -8.89
C ASN A 83 0.09 -2.00 -9.53
N LYS A 84 0.18 -0.94 -8.72
CA LYS A 84 0.36 0.44 -9.16
C LYS A 84 1.65 0.61 -9.92
N HIS A 85 2.75 -0.04 -9.55
CA HIS A 85 4.07 0.22 -10.14
C HIS A 85 4.46 -0.75 -11.25
N TYR A 86 4.07 -2.03 -11.16
CA TYR A 86 4.57 -3.09 -12.06
C TYR A 86 3.48 -3.76 -12.90
N TYR A 87 2.30 -4.05 -12.33
CA TYR A 87 1.33 -4.94 -12.98
C TYR A 87 0.20 -4.23 -13.72
N LYS A 88 -0.32 -3.12 -13.18
CA LYS A 88 -1.36 -2.27 -13.78
C LYS A 88 -2.68 -3.00 -14.08
N PHE A 89 -3.05 -3.98 -13.26
CA PHE A 89 -4.36 -4.63 -13.34
C PHE A 89 -5.48 -3.66 -12.97
N LYS A 90 -6.64 -3.84 -13.60
CA LYS A 90 -7.88 -3.09 -13.33
C LYS A 90 -8.74 -3.78 -12.29
#